data_AF-A0A7C2MS62-F1
#
_entry.id   AF-A0A7C2MS62-F1
#
_cell.length_a   1.000
_cell.length_b   1.000
_cell.length_c   1.000
_cell.angle_alpha   90.00
_cell.angle_beta   90.00
_cell.angle_gamma   90.00
#
_symmetry.space_group_name_H-M   'P 1'
#
loop_
_entity.id
_entity.type
_entity.pdbx_description
1 polymer ?
#
loop_
_entity_poly.entity_id
_entity_poly.type
_entity_poly.pdbx_seq_one_letter_code
_entity_poly.pdbx_strand_id
1 'polypeptide(L)'
;MMRVGTLIIIMLMLVIVSSIPMALADSNIQIYTIYDYDSLVIAAINRSALTYLGNGYWLLVLPNMDAATFSSELVNEIIGKFIGPRAFYSKLHITMTVDGYRTVKTIDILNASDAPNDEIMNAIMQMLNISRAREALVWFLEGKVIRIDVVTENGIDVEKIAKKLSGIAMSHKVVVIETMGFGIPSYFDARDLYENLKKISCFVSVGESLYGVNIWFNISYIKELAIATNRSFNEAVEDVTNSVKALDPLIRKYLPYQNIMVLIAQPPSPAIPLPDEPKPVERIEHTEAVEISQTPSDLPQQIFIISAIVVAVAITLALWRIRSIK
;
A
#
# COMPACT_ATOMS: atom_id res chain seq x y z
N MET A 1 33.27 3.31 70.44
CA MET A 1 33.23 1.92 69.95
C MET A 1 31.78 1.52 69.74
N MET A 2 31.30 1.39 68.50
CA MET A 2 30.27 0.42 68.12
C MET A 2 30.11 0.39 66.60
N ARG A 3 30.58 -0.75 66.06
CA ARG A 3 30.11 -1.51 64.89
C ARG A 3 29.96 -0.76 63.56
N VAL A 4 31.03 -0.90 62.76
CA VAL A 4 31.00 -1.01 61.30
C VAL A 4 29.92 -2.02 60.92
N GLY A 5 28.79 -1.53 60.42
CA GLY A 5 27.81 -2.33 59.70
C GLY A 5 28.10 -2.21 58.22
N THR A 6 28.67 -3.27 57.63
CA THR A 6 28.89 -3.40 56.20
C THR A 6 27.56 -3.19 55.48
N LEU A 7 27.41 -2.07 54.77
CA LEU A 7 26.26 -1.82 53.93
C LEU A 7 26.43 -2.67 52.66
N ILE A 8 25.84 -3.86 52.65
CA ILE A 8 25.69 -4.66 51.43
C ILE A 8 24.56 -4.00 50.63
N ILE A 9 24.91 -3.18 49.65
CA ILE A 9 23.97 -2.77 48.62
C ILE A 9 23.90 -3.93 47.63
N ILE A 10 22.84 -4.75 47.74
CA ILE A 10 22.48 -5.71 46.71
C ILE A 10 21.81 -4.90 45.59
N MET A 11 22.52 -4.70 44.49
CA MET A 11 21.92 -4.17 43.26
C MET A 11 21.07 -5.29 42.65
N LEU A 12 19.76 -5.24 42.88
CA LEU A 12 18.81 -6.15 42.25
C LEU A 12 18.45 -5.58 40.87
N MET A 13 19.21 -5.96 39.84
CA MET A 13 18.79 -5.77 38.45
C MET A 13 17.74 -6.84 38.13
N LEU A 14 16.47 -6.49 38.30
CA LEU A 14 15.38 -7.28 37.76
C LEU A 14 15.30 -6.99 36.26
N VAL A 15 16.07 -7.72 35.47
CA VAL A 15 15.88 -7.75 34.01
C VAL A 15 14.66 -8.64 33.74
N ILE A 16 13.47 -8.03 33.76
CA ILE A 16 12.31 -8.66 33.13
C ILE A 16 12.55 -8.55 31.62
N VAL A 17 13.25 -9.52 31.04
CA VAL A 17 13.14 -9.76 29.60
C VAL A 17 11.72 -10.27 29.40
N SER A 18 10.79 -9.36 29.16
CA SER A 18 9.46 -9.72 28.67
C SER A 18 9.65 -10.26 27.26
N SER A 19 10.05 -11.52 27.14
CA SER A 19 9.90 -12.24 25.88
C SER A 19 8.41 -12.23 25.59
N ILE A 20 8.01 -11.43 24.60
CA ILE A 20 6.64 -11.43 24.11
C ILE A 20 6.40 -12.85 23.61
N PRO A 21 5.44 -13.60 24.17
CA PRO A 21 5.16 -14.94 23.70
C PRO A 21 4.73 -14.86 22.23
N MET A 22 5.63 -15.24 21.33
CA MET A 22 5.38 -15.33 19.90
C MET A 22 4.62 -16.61 19.63
N ALA A 23 3.40 -16.48 19.09
CA ALA A 23 2.70 -17.61 18.52
C ALA A 23 3.35 -17.94 17.17
N LEU A 24 3.99 -19.11 17.08
CA LEU A 24 4.27 -19.72 15.78
C LEU A 24 2.94 -20.11 15.17
N ALA A 25 2.72 -19.63 13.95
CA ALA A 25 1.44 -19.74 13.31
C ALA A 25 1.34 -21.16 12.69
N ASP A 26 0.32 -21.94 13.07
CA ASP A 26 0.06 -23.31 12.58
C ASP A 26 -0.35 -23.31 11.09
N SER A 27 -0.40 -24.45 10.38
CA SER A 27 -0.82 -24.45 8.97
C SER A 27 -2.29 -24.03 8.74
N ASN A 28 -3.08 -23.80 9.80
CA ASN A 28 -4.50 -23.41 9.77
C ASN A 28 -4.75 -22.01 10.37
N ILE A 29 -3.85 -21.03 10.19
CA ILE A 29 -4.06 -19.70 10.77
C ILE A 29 -5.21 -18.99 10.07
N GLN A 30 -6.28 -18.78 10.81
CA GLN A 30 -7.38 -17.93 10.37
C GLN A 30 -7.10 -16.48 10.80
N ILE A 31 -6.40 -15.70 9.97
CA ILE A 31 -6.13 -14.28 10.29
C ILE A 31 -7.35 -13.36 10.09
N TYR A 32 -8.44 -13.89 9.54
CA TYR A 32 -9.73 -13.21 9.45
C TYR A 32 -10.83 -14.04 10.11
N THR A 33 -11.82 -13.37 10.70
CA THR A 33 -13.10 -13.97 11.08
C THR A 33 -14.17 -13.48 10.12
N ILE A 34 -14.85 -14.41 9.46
CA ILE A 34 -15.90 -14.12 8.48
C ILE A 34 -17.27 -14.25 9.16
N TYR A 35 -18.04 -13.17 9.11
CA TYR A 35 -19.44 -13.13 9.51
C TYR A 35 -20.30 -12.96 8.27
N ASP A 36 -21.15 -13.94 7.96
CA ASP A 36 -22.03 -13.94 6.79
C ASP A 36 -23.49 -13.83 7.23
N TYR A 37 -24.13 -12.73 6.85
CA TYR A 37 -25.53 -12.41 7.12
C TYR A 37 -26.34 -12.32 5.81
N ASP A 38 -26.01 -13.15 4.81
CA ASP A 38 -26.54 -13.18 3.44
C ASP A 38 -26.24 -11.92 2.62
N SER A 39 -26.96 -10.82 2.90
CA SER A 39 -26.82 -9.54 2.21
C SER A 39 -25.63 -8.72 2.71
N LEU A 40 -25.04 -9.12 3.84
CA LEU A 40 -23.88 -8.47 4.44
C LEU A 40 -22.85 -9.52 4.84
N VAL A 41 -21.62 -9.35 4.34
CA VAL A 41 -20.46 -10.14 4.76
C VAL A 41 -19.45 -9.21 5.41
N ILE A 42 -18.93 -9.60 6.57
CA ILE A 42 -17.86 -8.88 7.27
C ILE A 42 -16.67 -9.83 7.43
N ALA A 43 -15.52 -9.46 6.87
CA ALA A 43 -14.24 -10.10 7.14
C ALA A 43 -13.43 -9.18 8.08
N ALA A 44 -13.42 -9.51 9.37
CA ALA A 44 -12.69 -8.75 10.39
C ALA A 44 -11.35 -9.41 10.70
N ILE A 45 -10.30 -8.61 10.97
CA ILE A 45 -8.98 -9.16 11.29
C ILE A 45 -9.06 -9.89 12.63
N ASN A 46 -8.67 -11.16 12.62
CA ASN A 46 -8.48 -11.96 13.83
C ASN A 46 -7.18 -11.53 14.52
N ARG A 47 -7.26 -10.47 15.34
CA ARG A 47 -6.09 -9.93 16.05
C ARG A 47 -5.45 -10.92 17.02
N SER A 48 -6.17 -11.95 17.51
CA SER A 48 -5.56 -12.98 18.36
C SER A 48 -4.64 -13.93 17.59
N ALA A 49 -4.73 -13.97 16.27
CA ALA A 49 -3.78 -14.69 15.42
C ALA A 49 -2.45 -13.94 15.23
N LEU A 50 -2.34 -12.73 15.78
CA LEU A 50 -1.21 -11.82 15.57
C LEU A 50 -0.59 -11.43 16.90
N THR A 51 0.73 -11.25 16.90
CA THR A 51 1.44 -10.77 18.09
C THR A 51 1.49 -9.24 18.05
N TYR A 52 0.90 -8.58 19.05
CA TYR A 52 0.98 -7.12 19.15
C TYR A 52 2.36 -6.68 19.66
N LEU A 53 3.04 -5.82 18.91
CA LEU A 53 4.38 -5.33 19.23
C LEU A 53 4.38 -3.92 19.86
N GLY A 54 3.21 -3.30 20.04
CA GLY A 54 3.08 -1.91 20.49
C GLY A 54 3.09 -0.90 19.33
N ASN A 55 2.56 0.31 19.56
CA ASN A 55 2.65 1.47 18.66
C ASN A 55 2.16 1.23 17.21
N GLY A 56 1.12 0.40 17.06
CA GLY A 56 0.55 0.07 15.75
C GLY A 56 1.36 -0.93 14.93
N TYR A 57 2.28 -1.68 15.57
CA TYR A 57 3.01 -2.78 14.96
C TYR A 57 2.45 -4.13 15.38
N TRP A 58 2.33 -5.02 14.41
CA TRP A 58 1.87 -6.40 14.57
C TRP A 58 2.88 -7.35 13.94
N LEU A 59 2.97 -8.57 14.46
CA LEU A 59 3.87 -9.60 13.97
C LEU A 59 3.06 -10.85 13.56
N LEU A 60 3.41 -11.36 12.38
CA LEU A 60 2.95 -12.65 11.87
C LEU A 60 4.17 -13.47 11.43
N VAL A 61 4.28 -14.71 11.94
CA VAL A 61 5.37 -15.64 11.61
C VAL A 61 4.78 -16.86 10.91
N LEU A 62 5.10 -17.08 9.64
CA LEU A 62 4.65 -18.20 8.83
C LEU A 62 5.80 -19.21 8.64
N PRO A 63 5.88 -20.27 9.47
CA PRO A 63 7.03 -21.18 9.46
C PRO A 63 7.13 -22.07 8.22
N ASN A 64 5.98 -22.43 7.64
CA ASN A 64 5.85 -23.48 6.63
C ASN A 64 5.17 -22.99 5.34
N MET A 65 4.98 -21.69 5.18
CA MET A 65 4.26 -21.09 4.05
C MET A 65 4.97 -19.80 3.63
N ASP A 66 5.05 -19.55 2.31
CA ASP A 66 5.57 -18.29 1.81
C ASP A 66 4.50 -17.18 1.81
N ALA A 67 4.96 -15.93 1.84
CA ALA A 67 4.10 -14.76 1.95
C ALA A 67 3.10 -14.61 0.79
N ALA A 68 3.46 -15.04 -0.42
CA ALA A 68 2.59 -14.90 -1.59
C ALA A 68 1.52 -15.99 -1.62
N THR A 69 1.86 -17.24 -1.30
CA THR A 69 0.88 -18.32 -1.15
C THR A 69 -0.16 -17.97 -0.11
N PHE A 70 0.28 -17.55 1.08
CA PHE A 70 -0.62 -17.09 2.14
C PHE A 70 -1.56 -15.97 1.66
N SER A 71 -0.99 -14.94 1.03
CA SER A 71 -1.77 -13.81 0.52
C SER A 71 -2.78 -14.24 -0.56
N SER A 72 -2.41 -15.17 -1.43
CA SER A 72 -3.27 -15.73 -2.47
C SER A 72 -4.45 -16.52 -1.88
N GLU A 73 -4.19 -17.37 -0.88
CA GLU A 73 -5.23 -18.12 -0.18
C GLU A 73 -6.26 -17.19 0.48
N LEU A 74 -5.81 -16.14 1.16
CA LEU A 74 -6.66 -15.12 1.75
C LEU A 74 -7.53 -14.37 0.72
N VAL A 75 -6.93 -13.99 -0.41
CA VAL A 75 -7.66 -13.35 -1.51
C VAL A 75 -8.73 -14.28 -2.06
N ASN A 76 -8.42 -15.57 -2.24
CA ASN A 76 -9.38 -16.55 -2.72
C ASN A 76 -10.52 -16.78 -1.71
N GLU A 77 -10.20 -16.85 -0.40
CA GLU A 77 -11.17 -17.04 0.67
C GLU A 77 -12.19 -15.90 0.74
N ILE A 78 -11.75 -14.65 0.60
CA ILE A 78 -12.61 -13.47 0.76
C ILE A 78 -13.11 -12.97 -0.60
N ILE A 79 -12.20 -12.52 -1.46
CA ILE A 79 -12.56 -11.93 -2.76
C ILE A 79 -13.14 -13.00 -3.68
N GLY A 80 -12.46 -14.14 -3.81
CA GLY A 80 -12.89 -15.24 -4.69
C GLY A 80 -14.28 -15.76 -4.34
N LYS A 81 -14.55 -15.95 -3.04
CA LYS A 81 -15.82 -16.48 -2.53
C LYS A 81 -16.98 -15.49 -2.62
N PHE A 82 -16.77 -14.22 -2.28
CA PHE A 82 -17.88 -13.27 -2.07
C PHE A 82 -18.06 -12.23 -3.18
N ILE A 83 -17.02 -11.95 -3.96
CA ILE A 83 -17.01 -10.84 -4.94
C ILE A 83 -16.73 -11.36 -6.36
N GLY A 84 -15.79 -12.31 -6.49
CA GLY A 84 -15.22 -12.78 -7.75
C GLY A 84 -14.20 -11.79 -8.35
N PRO A 85 -13.38 -12.22 -9.32
CA PRO A 85 -12.48 -11.32 -10.04
C PRO A 85 -13.29 -10.32 -10.88
N ARG A 86 -12.95 -9.02 -10.81
CA ARG A 86 -13.63 -7.94 -11.54
C ARG A 86 -12.61 -7.02 -12.21
N ALA A 87 -12.81 -6.71 -13.48
CA ALA A 87 -11.94 -5.75 -14.17
C ALA A 87 -12.21 -4.33 -13.67
N PHE A 88 -11.14 -3.52 -13.68
CA PHE A 88 -11.18 -2.12 -13.26
C PHE A 88 -11.70 -1.21 -14.38
N TYR A 89 -12.62 -0.31 -14.03
CA TYR A 89 -13.25 0.63 -14.96
C TYR A 89 -12.86 2.10 -14.68
N SER A 90 -13.06 2.56 -13.44
CA SER A 90 -12.77 3.94 -13.04
C SER A 90 -12.42 4.04 -11.55
N LYS A 91 -11.60 5.02 -11.20
CA LYS A 91 -11.18 5.31 -9.82
C LYS A 91 -11.41 6.77 -9.48
N LEU A 92 -12.05 7.01 -8.34
CA LEU A 92 -12.10 8.32 -7.70
C LEU A 92 -11.20 8.31 -6.46
N HIS A 93 -10.44 9.37 -6.29
CA HIS A 93 -9.78 9.69 -5.04
C HIS A 93 -10.54 10.86 -4.41
N ILE A 94 -11.19 10.61 -3.28
CA ILE A 94 -11.98 11.56 -2.51
C ILE A 94 -11.26 11.86 -1.20
N THR A 95 -11.13 13.13 -0.84
CA THR A 95 -10.52 13.56 0.43
C THR A 95 -11.45 14.48 1.19
N MET A 96 -11.41 14.40 2.52
CA MET A 96 -12.09 15.35 3.40
C MET A 96 -11.31 16.67 3.40
N THR A 97 -11.98 17.74 2.98
CA THR A 97 -11.45 19.12 3.07
C THR A 97 -12.24 19.92 4.11
N VAL A 98 -11.82 21.16 4.36
CA VAL A 98 -12.54 22.09 5.24
C VAL A 98 -14.00 22.31 4.82
N ASP A 99 -14.29 22.20 3.52
CA ASP A 99 -15.62 22.41 2.94
C ASP A 99 -16.39 21.09 2.74
N GLY A 100 -15.87 19.97 3.27
CA GLY A 100 -16.41 18.63 3.06
C GLY A 100 -15.62 17.79 2.07
N TYR A 101 -16.19 16.66 1.66
CA TYR A 101 -15.54 15.71 0.74
C TYR A 101 -15.40 16.28 -0.67
N ARG A 102 -14.21 16.14 -1.26
CA ARG A 102 -13.91 16.53 -2.65
C ARG A 102 -13.17 15.44 -3.40
N THR A 103 -13.51 15.24 -4.66
CA THR A 103 -12.72 14.40 -5.57
C THR A 103 -11.47 15.17 -6.01
N VAL A 104 -10.30 14.66 -5.68
CA VAL A 104 -9.00 15.27 -6.00
C VAL A 104 -8.30 14.62 -7.19
N LYS A 105 -8.69 13.39 -7.54
CA LYS A 105 -8.19 12.71 -8.72
C LYS A 105 -9.25 11.76 -9.27
N THR A 106 -9.38 11.76 -10.59
CA THR A 106 -10.19 10.78 -11.33
C THR A 106 -9.28 10.07 -12.32
N ILE A 107 -9.41 8.76 -12.41
CA ILE A 107 -8.76 7.94 -13.44
C ILE A 107 -9.88 7.14 -14.11
N ASP A 108 -10.22 7.50 -15.34
CA ASP A 108 -11.26 6.83 -16.13
C ASP A 108 -10.61 5.99 -17.23
N ILE A 109 -11.03 4.73 -17.38
CA ILE A 109 -10.53 3.80 -18.42
C ILE A 109 -11.60 3.45 -19.50
N LEU A 110 -12.76 4.14 -19.50
CA LEU A 110 -13.85 4.22 -20.53
C LEU A 110 -15.07 3.27 -20.44
N ASN A 111 -16.26 3.90 -20.40
CA ASN A 111 -17.51 3.77 -21.19
C ASN A 111 -18.67 4.41 -20.38
N ALA A 112 -19.20 5.56 -20.84
CA ALA A 112 -20.14 6.40 -20.07
C ALA A 112 -21.42 5.70 -19.53
N SER A 113 -21.75 4.51 -20.03
CA SER A 113 -22.88 3.68 -19.55
C SER A 113 -22.70 3.12 -18.14
N ASP A 114 -21.46 3.00 -17.65
CA ASP A 114 -21.14 2.43 -16.33
C ASP A 114 -20.73 3.51 -15.32
N ALA A 115 -20.95 4.79 -15.65
CA ALA A 115 -20.78 5.87 -14.70
C ALA A 115 -21.75 5.70 -13.52
N PRO A 116 -21.30 5.89 -12.27
CA PRO A 116 -22.18 5.80 -11.11
C PRO A 116 -23.27 6.87 -11.20
N ASN A 117 -24.52 6.47 -10.95
CA ASN A 117 -25.62 7.42 -10.89
C ASN A 117 -25.57 8.23 -9.57
N ASP A 118 -26.36 9.31 -9.50
CA ASP A 118 -26.40 10.20 -8.35
C ASP A 118 -26.77 9.48 -7.05
N GLU A 119 -27.58 8.43 -7.14
CA GLU A 119 -28.02 7.64 -5.99
C GLU A 119 -26.87 6.85 -5.36
N ILE A 120 -26.07 6.17 -6.19
CA ILE A 120 -24.84 5.49 -5.79
C ILE A 120 -23.84 6.50 -5.21
N MET A 121 -23.66 7.64 -5.87
CA MET A 121 -22.76 8.68 -5.38
C MET A 121 -23.18 9.24 -4.03
N ASN A 122 -24.49 9.43 -3.81
CA ASN A 122 -25.04 9.83 -2.51
C ASN A 122 -24.80 8.76 -1.44
N ALA A 123 -24.97 7.47 -1.77
CA ALA A 123 -24.68 6.37 -0.85
C ALA A 123 -23.19 6.33 -0.46
N ILE A 124 -22.29 6.53 -1.41
CA ILE A 124 -20.84 6.63 -1.16
C ILE A 124 -20.55 7.80 -0.22
N MET A 125 -21.07 9.00 -0.50
CA MET A 125 -20.83 10.17 0.36
C MET A 125 -21.38 9.99 1.78
N GLN A 126 -22.54 9.34 1.93
CA GLN A 126 -23.06 8.98 3.25
C GLN A 126 -22.15 7.99 3.97
N MET A 127 -21.64 6.97 3.27
CA MET A 127 -20.67 6.01 3.81
C MET A 127 -19.41 6.71 4.32
N LEU A 128 -18.84 7.64 3.54
CA LEU A 128 -17.66 8.40 3.93
C LEU A 128 -17.92 9.23 5.21
N ASN A 129 -19.07 9.91 5.28
CA ASN A 129 -19.46 10.65 6.47
C ASN A 129 -19.64 9.75 7.71
N ILE A 130 -20.24 8.57 7.54
CA ILE A 130 -20.44 7.59 8.61
C ILE A 130 -19.11 7.04 9.11
N SER A 131 -18.19 6.73 8.20
CA SER A 131 -16.86 6.22 8.51
C SER A 131 -15.94 7.30 9.05
N ARG A 132 -16.30 8.58 8.90
CA ARG A 132 -15.41 9.73 9.15
C ARG A 132 -14.11 9.56 8.38
N ALA A 133 -14.22 9.08 7.14
CA ALA A 133 -13.07 8.89 6.26
C ALA A 133 -12.34 10.22 6.10
N ARG A 134 -11.02 10.22 6.27
CA ARG A 134 -10.19 11.36 5.86
C ARG A 134 -9.94 11.32 4.36
N GLU A 135 -9.78 10.12 3.84
CA GLU A 135 -9.49 9.86 2.44
C GLU A 135 -10.18 8.57 2.04
N ALA A 136 -10.64 8.51 0.80
CA ALA A 136 -11.25 7.34 0.21
C ALA A 136 -10.80 7.18 -1.23
N LEU A 137 -10.50 5.95 -1.57
CA LEU A 137 -10.32 5.51 -2.93
C LEU A 137 -11.56 4.69 -3.29
N VAL A 138 -12.25 5.10 -4.34
CA VAL A 138 -13.47 4.43 -4.83
C VAL A 138 -13.15 3.85 -6.19
N TRP A 139 -13.23 2.53 -6.32
CA TRP A 139 -13.06 1.84 -7.59
C TRP A 139 -14.41 1.31 -8.05
N PHE A 140 -14.71 1.63 -9.30
CA PHE A 140 -15.80 1.04 -10.05
C PHE A 140 -15.24 -0.12 -10.86
N LEU A 141 -15.82 -1.29 -10.67
CA LEU A 141 -15.41 -2.54 -11.27
C LEU A 141 -16.56 -3.13 -12.09
N GLU A 142 -16.23 -4.02 -13.03
CA GLU A 142 -17.22 -4.72 -13.85
C GLU A 142 -18.32 -5.40 -13.01
N GLY A 143 -19.53 -5.50 -13.58
CA GLY A 143 -20.67 -6.10 -12.90
C GLY A 143 -21.28 -5.22 -11.80
N LYS A 144 -21.09 -3.89 -11.90
CA LYS A 144 -21.60 -2.89 -10.94
C LYS A 144 -21.05 -3.08 -9.52
N VAL A 145 -19.83 -3.57 -9.41
CA VAL A 145 -19.16 -3.74 -8.12
C VAL A 145 -18.43 -2.44 -7.77
N ILE A 146 -18.65 -1.95 -6.55
CA ILE A 146 -18.00 -0.74 -6.03
C ILE A 146 -17.13 -1.17 -4.87
N ARG A 147 -15.82 -0.96 -5.01
CA ARG A 147 -14.85 -1.12 -3.93
C ARG A 147 -14.54 0.27 -3.35
N ILE A 148 -14.53 0.38 -2.03
CA ILE A 148 -14.25 1.63 -1.34
C ILE A 148 -13.25 1.33 -0.23
N ASP A 149 -12.04 1.85 -0.38
CA ASP A 149 -11.00 1.76 0.65
C ASP A 149 -10.93 3.13 1.32
N VAL A 150 -10.95 3.16 2.65
CA VAL A 150 -11.07 4.40 3.44
C VAL A 150 -9.93 4.51 4.46
N VAL A 151 -9.34 5.71 4.59
CA VAL A 151 -8.46 6.06 5.72
C VAL A 151 -9.33 6.68 6.80
N THR A 152 -9.12 6.28 8.04
CA THR A 152 -9.67 6.99 9.21
C THR A 152 -8.56 7.23 10.22
N GLU A 153 -8.64 8.34 10.95
CA GLU A 153 -7.63 8.67 11.97
C GLU A 153 -7.76 7.84 13.25
N ASN A 154 -8.98 7.38 13.57
CA ASN A 154 -9.29 6.72 14.84
C ASN A 154 -9.77 5.27 14.65
N GLY A 155 -9.41 4.65 13.52
CA GLY A 155 -9.91 3.33 13.15
C GLY A 155 -11.40 3.31 12.81
N ILE A 156 -11.88 2.14 12.41
CA ILE A 156 -13.24 1.92 11.94
C ILE A 156 -13.93 0.89 12.83
N ASP A 157 -15.12 1.25 13.33
CA ASP A 157 -16.06 0.27 13.87
C ASP A 157 -16.77 -0.44 12.70
N VAL A 158 -16.15 -1.53 12.25
CA VAL A 158 -16.54 -2.28 11.05
C VAL A 158 -17.99 -2.74 11.14
N GLU A 159 -18.42 -3.22 12.30
CA GLU A 159 -19.80 -3.72 12.51
C GLU A 159 -20.82 -2.58 12.46
N LYS A 160 -20.52 -1.45 13.10
CA LYS A 160 -21.39 -0.27 13.07
C LYS A 160 -21.51 0.33 11.67
N ILE A 161 -20.41 0.36 10.92
CA ILE A 161 -20.44 0.78 9.52
C ILE A 161 -21.26 -0.21 8.70
N ALA A 162 -21.01 -1.51 8.85
CA ALA A 162 -21.72 -2.55 8.13
C ALA A 162 -23.25 -2.48 8.35
N LYS A 163 -23.70 -2.32 9.61
CA LYS A 163 -25.12 -2.13 9.95
C LYS A 163 -25.74 -0.87 9.35
N LYS A 164 -24.96 0.22 9.28
CA LYS A 164 -25.43 1.45 8.65
C LYS A 164 -25.47 1.30 7.13
N LEU A 165 -24.50 0.63 6.55
CA LEU A 165 -24.43 0.37 5.11
C LEU A 165 -25.51 -0.60 4.64
N SER A 166 -25.87 -1.62 5.44
CA SER A 166 -26.98 -2.51 5.08
C SER A 166 -28.32 -1.77 4.94
N GLY A 167 -28.52 -0.67 5.68
CA GLY A 167 -29.69 0.19 5.53
C GLY A 167 -29.65 1.11 4.29
N ILE A 168 -28.47 1.36 3.74
CA ILE A 168 -28.23 2.24 2.59
C ILE A 168 -28.11 1.43 1.29
N ALA A 169 -27.62 0.19 1.36
CA ALA A 169 -27.20 -0.61 0.22
C ALA A 169 -28.34 -1.20 -0.64
N MET A 170 -29.60 -0.87 -0.37
CA MET A 170 -30.75 -1.44 -1.08
C MET A 170 -30.69 -2.98 -1.15
N SER A 171 -31.08 -3.57 -2.28
CA SER A 171 -31.00 -5.00 -2.59
C SER A 171 -29.59 -5.49 -2.97
N HIS A 172 -28.52 -4.75 -2.68
CA HIS A 172 -27.15 -5.15 -3.01
C HIS A 172 -26.49 -5.92 -1.86
N LYS A 173 -25.62 -6.86 -2.23
CA LYS A 173 -24.74 -7.54 -1.27
C LYS A 173 -23.58 -6.61 -0.90
N VAL A 174 -23.38 -6.38 0.39
CA VAL A 174 -22.27 -5.57 0.93
C VAL A 174 -21.22 -6.50 1.49
N VAL A 175 -19.96 -6.31 1.10
CA VAL A 175 -18.81 -7.03 1.67
C VAL A 175 -17.88 -6.00 2.30
N VAL A 176 -17.69 -6.09 3.62
CA VAL A 176 -16.80 -5.21 4.37
C VAL A 176 -15.57 -6.01 4.78
N ILE A 177 -14.39 -5.51 4.41
CA ILE A 177 -13.11 -6.15 4.73
C ILE A 177 -12.31 -5.17 5.59
N GLU A 178 -11.95 -5.59 6.79
CA GLU A 178 -11.04 -4.84 7.65
C GLU A 178 -9.60 -5.00 7.16
N THR A 179 -8.85 -3.91 7.03
CA THR A 179 -7.43 -3.94 6.67
C THR A 179 -6.61 -3.19 7.73
N MET A 180 -5.31 -3.50 7.89
CA MET A 180 -4.45 -2.75 8.83
C MET A 180 -3.95 -1.43 8.24
N GLY A 181 -3.98 -1.32 6.92
CA GLY A 181 -3.51 -0.18 6.16
C GLY A 181 -3.87 -0.36 4.68
N PHE A 182 -3.50 0.60 3.86
CA PHE A 182 -3.60 0.51 2.41
C PHE A 182 -2.60 1.47 1.76
N GLY A 183 -2.08 1.10 0.59
CA GLY A 183 -1.14 1.92 -0.16
C GLY A 183 0.25 1.93 0.44
N ILE A 184 1.18 1.31 -0.28
CA ILE A 184 2.62 1.41 -0.01
C ILE A 184 3.17 2.65 -0.73
N PRO A 185 4.02 3.48 -0.09
CA PRO A 185 4.75 4.51 -0.81
C PRO A 185 5.65 3.87 -1.87
N SER A 186 5.76 4.48 -3.05
CA SER A 186 6.69 3.99 -4.06
C SER A 186 8.14 4.12 -3.58
N TYR A 187 9.03 3.28 -4.10
CA TYR A 187 10.46 3.38 -3.81
C TYR A 187 11.02 4.77 -4.15
N PHE A 188 10.51 5.41 -5.21
CA PHE A 188 10.99 6.73 -5.64
C PHE A 188 10.51 7.86 -4.69
N ASP A 189 9.32 7.71 -4.11
CA ASP A 189 8.77 8.69 -3.17
C ASP A 189 9.36 8.55 -1.76
N ALA A 190 9.75 7.34 -1.37
CA ALA A 190 10.23 7.00 -0.03
C ALA A 190 11.59 6.30 -0.02
N ARG A 191 12.51 6.72 -0.90
CA ARG A 191 13.83 6.06 -1.07
C ARG A 191 14.58 5.91 0.26
N ASP A 192 14.58 6.94 1.09
CA ASP A 192 15.22 6.92 2.42
C ASP A 192 14.66 5.83 3.34
N LEU A 193 13.34 5.59 3.32
CA LEU A 193 12.71 4.51 4.06
C LEU A 193 13.22 3.14 3.56
N TYR A 194 13.15 2.90 2.25
CA TYR A 194 13.57 1.62 1.67
C TYR A 194 15.06 1.35 1.88
N GLU A 195 15.93 2.36 1.74
CA GLU A 195 17.37 2.22 1.99
C GLU A 195 17.71 1.93 3.45
N ASN A 196 16.88 2.40 4.40
CA ASN A 196 17.07 2.01 5.81
C ASN A 196 16.48 0.64 6.14
N LEU A 197 15.37 0.24 5.49
CA LEU A 197 14.84 -1.12 5.62
C LEU A 197 15.82 -2.17 5.07
N LYS A 198 16.48 -1.90 3.94
CA LYS A 198 17.53 -2.77 3.35
C LYS A 198 18.69 -3.06 4.31
N LYS A 199 18.94 -2.20 5.30
CA LYS A 199 20.01 -2.39 6.30
C LYS A 199 19.61 -3.35 7.43
N ILE A 200 18.31 -3.63 7.58
CA ILE A 200 17.85 -4.59 8.59
C ILE A 200 18.14 -6.00 8.11
N SER A 201 18.80 -6.80 8.94
CA SER A 201 19.09 -8.19 8.61
C SER A 201 17.84 -8.98 8.25
N CYS A 202 17.97 -9.87 7.28
CA CYS A 202 16.89 -10.72 6.77
C CYS A 202 15.76 -9.98 6.04
N PHE A 203 15.84 -8.67 5.82
CA PHE A 203 14.85 -7.92 5.06
C PHE A 203 14.76 -8.43 3.62
N VAL A 204 13.54 -8.56 3.12
CA VAL A 204 13.25 -9.00 1.74
C VAL A 204 12.65 -7.85 0.94
N SER A 205 11.50 -7.34 1.37
CA SER A 205 10.74 -6.31 0.66
C SER A 205 9.65 -5.72 1.55
N VAL A 206 8.89 -4.77 1.00
CA VAL A 206 7.63 -4.28 1.55
C VAL A 206 6.53 -4.67 0.57
N GLY A 207 5.42 -5.18 1.10
CA GLY A 207 4.25 -5.60 0.32
C GLY A 207 2.96 -4.97 0.81
N GLU A 208 1.93 -5.17 0.00
CA GLU A 208 0.55 -4.83 0.32
C GLU A 208 -0.29 -6.08 0.12
N SER A 209 -1.19 -6.33 1.05
CA SER A 209 -2.05 -7.50 1.10
C SER A 209 -3.41 -7.11 1.65
N LEU A 210 -4.30 -8.08 1.85
CA LEU A 210 -5.59 -7.83 2.51
C LEU A 210 -5.44 -7.26 3.93
N TYR A 211 -4.37 -7.61 4.64
CA TYR A 211 -4.07 -7.00 5.94
C TYR A 211 -3.27 -5.68 5.79
N GLY A 212 -3.20 -5.06 4.62
CA GLY A 212 -2.55 -3.76 4.40
C GLY A 212 -1.05 -3.84 4.16
N VAL A 213 -0.32 -2.81 4.60
CA VAL A 213 1.14 -2.69 4.42
C VAL A 213 1.90 -3.65 5.33
N ASN A 214 2.83 -4.38 4.74
CA ASN A 214 3.60 -5.39 5.44
C ASN A 214 5.09 -5.36 5.06
N ILE A 215 5.96 -5.60 6.04
CA ILE A 215 7.41 -5.58 5.90
C ILE A 215 7.89 -7.02 6.03
N TRP A 216 8.52 -7.54 4.98
CA TRP A 216 8.83 -8.96 4.86
C TRP A 216 10.26 -9.27 5.25
N PHE A 217 10.41 -10.35 6.03
CA PHE A 217 11.69 -10.89 6.43
C PHE A 217 11.77 -12.40 6.13
N ASN A 218 12.93 -12.84 5.66
CA ASN A 218 13.18 -14.22 5.29
C ASN A 218 13.37 -15.09 6.55
N ILE A 219 12.43 -15.99 6.78
CA ILE A 219 12.47 -16.87 7.96
C ILE A 219 13.65 -17.84 7.97
N SER A 220 14.08 -18.36 6.81
CA SER A 220 15.25 -19.24 6.72
C SER A 220 16.51 -18.50 7.15
N TYR A 221 16.66 -17.26 6.70
CA TYR A 221 17.81 -16.44 7.08
C TYR A 221 17.76 -16.05 8.58
N ILE A 222 16.58 -15.77 9.15
CA ILE A 222 16.46 -15.55 10.61
C ILE A 222 16.89 -16.80 11.40
N LYS A 223 16.53 -18.01 10.95
CA LYS A 223 16.95 -19.27 11.59
C LYS A 223 18.48 -19.43 11.52
N GLU A 224 19.09 -19.17 10.36
CA GLU A 224 20.54 -19.22 10.19
C GLU A 224 21.27 -18.19 11.06
N LEU A 225 20.75 -16.96 11.14
CA LEU A 225 21.29 -15.90 11.98
C LEU A 225 21.24 -16.27 13.46
N ALA A 226 20.13 -16.86 13.92
CA ALA A 226 19.99 -17.34 15.29
C ALA A 226 21.05 -18.40 15.62
N ILE A 227 21.25 -19.38 14.73
CA ILE A 227 22.28 -20.41 14.88
C ILE A 227 23.69 -19.79 14.90
N ALA A 228 24.00 -18.92 13.94
CA ALA A 228 25.32 -18.31 13.79
C ALA A 228 25.70 -17.41 14.98
N THR A 229 24.72 -16.83 15.66
CA THR A 229 24.91 -15.94 16.82
C THR A 229 24.67 -16.62 18.17
N ASN A 230 24.42 -17.94 18.18
CA ASN A 230 24.08 -18.72 19.37
C ASN A 230 22.92 -18.11 20.18
N ARG A 231 21.88 -17.65 19.47
CA ARG A 231 20.63 -17.10 20.00
C ARG A 231 19.46 -18.01 19.66
N SER A 232 18.37 -17.88 20.40
CA SER A 232 17.10 -18.50 20.04
C SER A 232 16.48 -17.82 18.81
N PHE A 233 15.60 -18.53 18.11
CA PHE A 233 14.84 -17.96 16.99
C PHE A 233 14.02 -16.74 17.43
N ASN A 234 13.40 -16.80 18.61
CA ASN A 234 12.58 -15.71 19.14
C ASN A 234 13.42 -14.45 19.42
N GLU A 235 14.63 -14.59 19.98
CA GLU A 235 15.53 -13.45 20.16
C GLU A 235 15.92 -12.81 18.82
N ALA A 236 16.21 -13.62 17.80
CA ALA A 236 16.52 -13.10 16.46
C ALA A 236 15.32 -12.39 15.80
N VAL A 237 14.10 -12.90 16.00
CA VAL A 237 12.87 -12.21 15.57
C VAL A 237 12.68 -10.89 16.32
N GLU A 238 12.88 -10.90 17.64
CA GLU A 238 12.77 -9.70 18.46
C GLU A 238 13.75 -8.61 17.99
N ASP A 239 15.00 -8.96 17.70
CA ASP A 239 16.00 -8.04 17.15
C ASP A 239 15.57 -7.40 15.82
N VAL A 240 15.03 -8.20 14.91
CA VAL A 240 14.50 -7.72 13.62
C VAL A 240 13.31 -6.79 13.83
N THR A 241 12.34 -7.19 14.67
CA THR A 241 11.15 -6.36 14.94
C THR A 241 11.49 -5.05 15.65
N ASN A 242 12.46 -5.06 16.57
CA ASN A 242 12.96 -3.86 17.23
C ASN A 242 13.71 -2.95 16.25
N SER A 243 14.45 -3.52 15.30
CA SER A 243 15.10 -2.75 14.22
C SER A 243 14.08 -2.04 13.32
N VAL A 244 12.95 -2.70 13.01
CA VAL A 244 11.84 -2.06 12.28
C VAL A 244 11.24 -0.93 13.10
N LYS A 245 10.96 -1.17 14.39
CA LYS A 245 10.39 -0.15 15.29
C LYS A 245 11.34 1.05 15.50
N ALA A 246 12.65 0.84 15.44
CA ALA A 246 13.62 1.93 15.49
C ALA A 246 13.50 2.89 14.30
N LEU A 247 12.93 2.42 13.18
CA LEU A 247 12.60 3.25 12.02
C LEU A 247 11.22 3.90 12.11
N ASP A 248 10.48 3.81 13.22
CA ASP A 248 9.12 4.36 13.36
C ASP A 248 9.02 5.83 12.92
N PRO A 249 9.90 6.77 13.32
CA PRO A 249 9.82 8.15 12.84
C PRO A 249 9.82 8.27 11.30
N LEU A 250 10.61 7.43 10.63
CA LEU A 250 10.73 7.40 9.18
C LEU A 250 9.54 6.67 8.53
N ILE A 251 9.08 5.57 9.12
CA ILE A 251 7.88 4.86 8.69
C ILE A 251 6.67 5.80 8.78
N ARG A 252 6.48 6.50 9.90
CA ARG A 252 5.36 7.41 10.14
C ARG A 252 5.39 8.66 9.27
N LYS A 253 6.57 9.11 8.82
CA LYS A 253 6.69 10.16 7.79
C LYS A 253 5.92 9.80 6.52
N TYR A 254 5.94 8.53 6.10
CA TYR A 254 5.30 8.05 4.87
C TYR A 254 3.97 7.32 5.10
N LEU A 255 3.79 6.70 6.27
CA LEU A 255 2.65 5.88 6.65
C LEU A 255 2.11 6.33 8.03
N PRO A 256 1.63 7.59 8.15
CA PRO A 256 1.34 8.21 9.45
C PRO A 256 0.21 7.55 10.24
N TYR A 257 -0.77 6.95 9.56
CA TYR A 257 -2.00 6.42 10.18
C TYR A 257 -2.17 4.91 10.04
N GLN A 258 -1.20 4.22 9.45
CA GLN A 258 -1.35 2.80 9.12
C GLN A 258 -0.80 1.90 10.23
N ASN A 259 -1.50 0.82 10.54
CA ASN A 259 -0.88 -0.25 11.29
C ASN A 259 0.08 -1.01 10.35
N ILE A 260 1.21 -1.45 10.90
CA ILE A 260 2.28 -2.10 10.14
C ILE A 260 2.37 -3.56 10.56
N MET A 261 2.32 -4.46 9.59
CA MET A 261 2.59 -5.87 9.83
C MET A 261 4.07 -6.17 9.54
N VAL A 262 4.78 -6.71 10.52
CA VAL A 262 6.06 -7.39 10.31
C VAL A 262 5.74 -8.85 9.97
N LEU A 263 6.07 -9.26 8.75
CA LEU A 263 5.83 -10.62 8.27
C LEU A 263 7.15 -11.38 8.19
N ILE A 264 7.21 -12.51 8.87
CA ILE A 264 8.36 -13.42 8.82
C ILE A 264 7.91 -14.69 8.14
N ALA A 265 8.34 -14.89 6.90
CA ALA A 265 7.89 -16.00 6.06
C ALA A 265 9.00 -16.42 5.09
N GLN A 266 8.75 -17.48 4.32
CA GLN A 266 9.57 -17.71 3.13
C GLN A 266 9.31 -16.60 2.11
N PRO A 267 10.34 -16.08 1.42
CA PRO A 267 10.14 -15.14 0.34
C PRO A 267 9.40 -15.84 -0.83
N PRO A 268 8.55 -15.11 -1.59
CA PRO A 268 7.97 -15.69 -2.78
C PRO A 268 9.04 -15.99 -3.83
N SER A 269 8.82 -17.03 -4.64
CA SER A 269 9.72 -17.39 -5.74
C SER A 269 9.05 -17.13 -7.08
N PRO A 270 9.57 -16.23 -7.95
CA PRO A 270 10.76 -15.38 -7.74
C PRO A 270 10.45 -14.13 -6.90
N ALA A 271 11.38 -13.73 -6.05
CA ALA A 271 11.32 -12.44 -5.36
C ALA A 271 11.82 -11.35 -6.32
N ILE A 272 11.03 -10.28 -6.50
CA ILE A 272 11.49 -9.10 -7.23
C ILE A 272 12.31 -8.26 -6.24
N PRO A 273 13.64 -8.11 -6.45
CA PRO A 273 14.45 -7.28 -5.57
C PRO A 273 14.03 -5.82 -5.70
N LEU A 274 14.23 -5.05 -4.62
CA LEU A 274 14.13 -3.59 -4.70
C LEU A 274 15.12 -3.06 -5.74
N PRO A 275 14.81 -1.90 -6.37
CA PRO A 275 15.72 -1.29 -7.33
C PRO A 275 17.11 -1.10 -6.69
N ASP A 276 18.15 -1.47 -7.44
CA ASP A 276 19.51 -1.10 -7.11
C ASP A 276 19.63 0.43 -7.15
N GLU A 277 20.63 0.96 -6.45
CA GLU A 277 20.95 2.38 -6.59
C GLU A 277 21.20 2.69 -8.07
N PRO A 278 20.57 3.74 -8.62
CA PRO A 278 20.89 4.15 -9.97
C PRO A 278 22.39 4.42 -10.01
N LYS A 279 23.10 3.68 -10.87
CA LYS A 279 24.51 3.93 -11.13
C LYS A 279 24.66 5.42 -11.41
N PRO A 280 25.69 6.09 -10.87
CA PRO A 280 26.01 7.44 -11.29
C PRO A 280 25.98 7.45 -12.80
N VAL A 281 25.20 8.35 -13.40
CA VAL A 281 25.35 8.61 -14.82
C VAL A 281 26.76 9.17 -14.93
N GLU A 282 27.71 8.31 -15.33
CA GLU A 282 29.00 8.79 -15.78
C GLU A 282 28.66 9.81 -16.85
N ARG A 283 28.96 11.07 -16.54
CA ARG A 283 28.91 12.12 -17.53
C ARG A 283 29.99 11.73 -18.52
N ILE A 284 29.62 11.00 -19.56
CA ILE A 284 30.50 10.78 -20.68
C ILE A 284 30.65 12.18 -21.27
N GLU A 285 31.72 12.87 -20.88
CA GLU A 285 32.25 13.96 -21.67
C GLU A 285 32.73 13.32 -22.97
N HIS A 286 31.81 13.07 -23.89
CA HIS A 286 32.15 12.91 -25.29
C HIS A 286 32.64 14.28 -25.77
N THR A 287 33.91 14.56 -25.48
CA THR A 287 34.71 15.44 -26.30
C THR A 287 35.13 14.63 -27.53
N GLU A 288 34.15 14.25 -28.35
CA GLU A 288 34.45 13.97 -29.74
C GLU A 288 34.58 15.33 -30.42
N ALA A 289 35.82 15.69 -30.74
CA ALA A 289 36.06 16.65 -31.79
C ALA A 289 35.43 16.07 -33.06
N VAL A 290 34.21 16.49 -33.36
CA VAL A 290 33.55 16.18 -34.63
C VAL A 290 34.34 16.91 -35.70
N GLU A 291 35.19 16.17 -36.40
CA GLU A 291 35.65 16.56 -37.73
C GLU A 291 34.41 16.73 -38.59
N ILE A 292 34.03 17.97 -38.87
CA ILE A 292 32.92 18.29 -39.77
C ILE A 292 33.38 17.95 -41.19
N SER A 293 33.23 16.69 -41.56
CA SER A 293 33.22 16.30 -42.97
C SER A 293 31.90 16.77 -43.56
N GLN A 294 31.94 17.92 -44.22
CA GLN A 294 30.80 18.49 -44.94
C GLN A 294 30.38 17.52 -46.05
N THR A 295 29.34 16.76 -45.79
CA THR A 295 28.56 16.07 -46.81
C THR A 295 27.09 16.52 -46.65
N PRO A 296 26.39 16.90 -47.73
CA PRO A 296 25.18 17.73 -47.64
C PRO A 296 24.01 17.01 -46.98
N SER A 297 23.24 17.76 -46.18
CA SER A 297 22.03 17.27 -45.52
C SER A 297 20.86 17.18 -46.51
N ASP A 298 20.47 15.96 -46.86
CA ASP A 298 19.13 15.68 -47.41
C ASP A 298 18.25 15.07 -46.31
N LEU A 299 17.62 15.95 -45.52
CA LEU A 299 16.38 15.69 -44.78
C LEU A 299 15.44 16.90 -44.95
N PRO A 300 14.11 16.70 -44.88
CA PRO A 300 13.21 17.20 -45.92
C PRO A 300 12.68 18.61 -45.62
N GLN A 301 12.98 19.53 -46.53
CA GLN A 301 12.32 20.84 -46.69
C GLN A 301 10.80 20.76 -46.99
N GLN A 302 10.22 19.56 -47.12
CA GLN A 302 8.79 19.39 -47.44
C GLN A 302 7.85 19.69 -46.26
N ILE A 303 8.26 19.50 -45.00
CA ILE A 303 7.32 19.65 -43.87
C ILE A 303 7.05 21.13 -43.58
N PHE A 304 8.07 22.01 -43.66
CA PHE A 304 7.90 23.44 -43.39
C PHE A 304 7.13 24.19 -44.49
N ILE A 305 7.29 23.80 -45.76
CA ILE A 305 6.60 24.44 -46.89
C ILE A 305 5.09 24.11 -46.89
N ILE A 306 4.71 22.88 -46.54
CA ILE A 306 3.29 22.49 -46.46
C ILE A 306 2.58 23.26 -45.34
N SER A 307 3.20 23.42 -44.16
CA SER A 307 2.62 24.20 -43.06
C SER A 307 2.45 25.69 -43.39
N ALA A 308 3.38 26.30 -44.15
CA ALA A 308 3.28 27.70 -44.54
C ALA A 308 2.20 27.95 -45.62
N ILE A 309 2.04 27.03 -46.58
CA ILE A 309 1.02 27.15 -47.64
C ILE A 309 -0.39 26.95 -47.07
N VAL A 310 -0.60 26.01 -46.15
CA VAL A 310 -1.92 25.77 -45.51
C VAL A 310 -2.36 26.98 -44.68
N VAL A 311 -1.43 27.61 -43.95
CA VAL A 311 -1.72 28.82 -43.17
C VAL A 311 -2.03 30.01 -44.09
N ALA A 312 -1.29 30.18 -45.20
CA ALA A 312 -1.53 31.25 -46.15
C ALA A 312 -2.89 31.12 -46.88
N VAL A 313 -3.29 29.88 -47.25
CA VAL A 313 -4.60 29.60 -47.88
C VAL A 313 -5.76 29.79 -46.90
N ALA A 314 -5.60 29.41 -45.63
CA ALA A 314 -6.61 29.63 -44.60
C ALA A 314 -6.85 31.12 -44.32
N ILE A 315 -5.77 31.93 -44.30
CA ILE A 315 -5.86 33.39 -44.12
C ILE A 315 -6.51 34.06 -45.35
N THR A 316 -6.18 33.64 -46.57
CA THR A 316 -6.82 34.20 -47.78
C THR A 316 -8.30 33.82 -47.90
N LEU A 317 -8.70 32.59 -47.55
CA LEU A 317 -10.10 32.17 -47.51
C LEU A 317 -10.90 32.91 -46.42
N ALA A 318 -10.31 33.15 -45.24
CA ALA A 318 -10.94 33.94 -44.18
C ALA A 318 -11.13 35.41 -44.59
N LEU A 319 -10.14 36.02 -45.23
CA LEU A 319 -10.22 37.40 -45.73
C LEU A 319 -11.20 37.55 -46.90
N TRP A 320 -11.33 36.53 -47.77
CA TRP A 320 -12.31 36.52 -48.85
C TRP A 320 -13.75 36.40 -48.32
N ARG A 321 -13.99 35.55 -47.31
CA ARG A 321 -15.31 35.42 -46.66
C ARG A 321 -15.76 36.69 -45.94
N ILE A 322 -14.82 37.45 -45.36
CA ILE A 322 -15.12 38.74 -44.71
C ILE A 322 -15.47 39.83 -45.74
N ARG A 323 -14.90 39.77 -46.95
CA ARG A 323 -15.24 40.68 -48.06
C ARG A 323 -16.54 40.33 -48.77
N SER A 324 -17.02 39.09 -48.75
CA SER A 324 -18.28 38.69 -49.41
C SER A 324 -19.54 38.85 -48.53
N ILE A 325 -19.40 39.37 -47.30
CA ILE A 325 -20.51 39.62 -46.35
C ILE A 325 -20.70 41.14 -46.12
N LYS A 326 -20.24 41.97 -47.07
CA LYS A 326 -20.64 43.37 -47.21
C LYS A 326 -21.30 43.60 -48.55
#